data_AF-A0A0G1YGT1-F1
#
_entry.id   AF-A0A0G1YGT1-F1
#
_cell.length_a   1.000
_cell.length_b   1.000
_cell.length_c   1.000
_cell.angle_alpha   90.00
_cell.angle_beta   90.00
_cell.angle_gamma   90.00
#
_symmetry.space_group_name_H-M   'P 1'
#
loop_
_entity.id
_entity.type
_entity.pdbx_description
1 polymer ?
#
loop_
_entity_poly.entity_id
_entity_poly.type
_entity_poly.pdbx_seq_one_letter_code
_entity_poly.pdbx_strand_id
1 'polypeptide(L)'
;MKIFVHKIKDKMLEFTKLFCIETNFFQRFVIVYKYFRFLNTDPIVKDVLQKIFNDTAKIIGEPEENMDEDKFLKVKGEALFSREFWVYYTNLEVIYGKMKKLQKCNLTDKTELEQLSKLFSKPYSKKMLELSFEVVNSEVFTRLDQESFCTEDEKDGETYFDEQNGVLFIKGERVEINKQDKITNAHKILRHIFVTNKDNTADDFFFSEIAEDEFQELDYKNRANNWRKYARACEHINEKVKEQTGEAITDFLIFNTGDTSKVKINQKYL
;
A
#
# COMPACT_ATOMS: atom_id res chain seq x y z
N MET A 1 10.34 -8.54 -1.97
CA MET A 1 9.03 -8.33 -2.62
C MET A 1 8.01 -9.39 -2.22
N LYS A 2 8.38 -10.66 -1.95
CA LYS A 2 7.45 -11.75 -1.65
C LYS A 2 6.71 -11.55 -0.32
N ILE A 3 7.40 -11.07 0.71
CA ILE A 3 6.78 -10.76 2.02
C ILE A 3 5.70 -9.68 1.86
N PHE A 4 5.98 -8.65 1.07
CA PHE A 4 5.05 -7.57 0.77
C PHE A 4 3.83 -8.05 -0.03
N VAL A 5 4.04 -8.87 -1.06
CA VAL A 5 2.96 -9.52 -1.82
C VAL A 5 2.10 -10.40 -0.91
N HIS A 6 2.70 -11.15 0.02
CA HIS A 6 1.96 -11.97 0.97
C HIS A 6 1.02 -11.13 1.85
N LYS A 7 1.51 -9.99 2.37
CA LYS A 7 0.68 -9.07 3.16
C LYS A 7 -0.49 -8.47 2.38
N ILE A 8 -0.27 -8.12 1.12
CA ILE A 8 -1.35 -7.65 0.23
C ILE A 8 -2.41 -8.74 0.08
N LYS A 9 -1.99 -9.98 -0.21
CA LYS A 9 -2.88 -11.12 -0.37
C LYS A 9 -3.67 -11.41 0.91
N ASP A 10 -3.03 -11.38 2.07
CA ASP A 10 -3.70 -11.56 3.37
C ASP A 10 -4.79 -10.53 3.60
N LYS A 11 -4.51 -9.25 3.29
CA LYS A 11 -5.49 -8.17 3.42
C LYS A 11 -6.64 -8.29 2.43
N MET A 12 -6.38 -8.76 1.21
CA MET A 12 -7.43 -9.10 0.23
C MET A 12 -8.31 -10.26 0.71
N LEU A 13 -7.72 -11.28 1.34
CA LEU A 13 -8.45 -12.39 1.96
C LEU A 13 -9.25 -11.95 3.19
N GLU A 14 -8.77 -10.98 3.97
CA GLU A 14 -9.52 -10.39 5.09
C GLU A 14 -10.81 -9.73 4.61
N PHE A 15 -10.75 -8.90 3.55
CA PHE A 15 -11.94 -8.32 2.95
C PHE A 15 -12.91 -9.39 2.43
N THR A 16 -12.37 -10.47 1.85
CA THR A 16 -13.18 -11.60 1.37
C THR A 16 -13.92 -12.28 2.53
N LYS A 17 -13.22 -12.54 3.65
CA LYS A 17 -13.84 -13.12 4.86
C LYS A 17 -14.94 -12.20 5.42
N LEU A 18 -14.66 -10.90 5.54
CA LEU A 18 -15.63 -9.91 6.00
C LEU A 18 -16.87 -9.88 5.11
N PHE A 19 -16.68 -9.95 3.79
CA PHE A 19 -17.78 -9.99 2.83
C PHE A 19 -18.64 -11.25 2.98
N CYS A 20 -18.01 -12.42 3.16
CA CYS A 20 -18.72 -13.70 3.30
C CYS A 20 -19.60 -13.77 4.56
N ILE A 21 -19.14 -13.23 5.69
CA ILE A 21 -19.89 -13.25 6.97
C ILE A 21 -20.98 -12.19 7.03
N GLU A 22 -20.84 -11.10 6.28
CA GLU A 22 -21.83 -10.02 6.27
C GLU A 22 -23.10 -10.46 5.54
N THR A 23 -24.26 -10.15 6.11
CA THR A 23 -25.58 -10.51 5.54
C THR A 23 -26.33 -9.28 5.05
N ASN A 24 -25.99 -8.10 5.57
CA ASN A 24 -26.57 -6.84 5.14
C ASN A 24 -26.00 -6.41 3.78
N PHE A 25 -26.89 -6.25 2.81
CA PHE A 25 -26.52 -5.90 1.44
C PHE A 25 -25.75 -4.57 1.32
N PHE A 26 -26.14 -3.54 2.08
CA PHE A 26 -25.43 -2.27 2.07
C PHE A 26 -24.04 -2.36 2.71
N GLN A 27 -23.88 -3.17 3.76
CA GLN A 27 -22.57 -3.39 4.36
C GLN A 27 -21.64 -4.20 3.44
N ARG A 28 -22.17 -5.22 2.74
CA ARG A 28 -21.45 -5.91 1.67
C ARG A 28 -20.90 -4.95 0.61
N PHE A 29 -21.71 -3.96 0.20
CA PHE A 29 -21.25 -2.92 -0.71
C PHE A 29 -20.12 -2.07 -0.12
N VAL A 30 -20.26 -1.64 1.13
CA VAL A 30 -19.21 -0.86 1.81
C VAL A 30 -17.89 -1.66 1.87
N ILE A 31 -17.96 -2.98 2.08
CA ILE A 31 -16.81 -3.87 2.07
C ILE A 31 -16.17 -3.91 0.68
N VAL A 32 -16.95 -4.09 -0.39
CA VAL A 32 -16.46 -4.05 -1.78
C VAL A 32 -15.83 -2.69 -2.12
N TYR A 33 -16.45 -1.58 -1.74
CA TYR A 33 -15.88 -0.25 -1.93
C TYR A 33 -14.54 -0.08 -1.20
N LYS A 34 -14.46 -0.50 0.07
CA LYS A 34 -13.23 -0.43 0.86
C LYS A 34 -12.12 -1.31 0.27
N TYR A 35 -12.48 -2.49 -0.22
CA TYR A 35 -11.58 -3.40 -0.91
C TYR A 35 -10.99 -2.74 -2.15
N PHE A 36 -11.83 -2.24 -3.07
CA PHE A 36 -11.35 -1.58 -4.29
C PHE A 36 -10.58 -0.29 -4.03
N ARG A 37 -10.95 0.47 -2.98
CA ARG A 37 -10.17 1.63 -2.54
C ARG A 37 -8.79 1.20 -2.05
N PHE A 38 -8.69 0.11 -1.29
CA PHE A 38 -7.41 -0.45 -0.87
C PHE A 38 -6.55 -0.82 -2.08
N LEU A 39 -7.11 -1.54 -3.06
CA LEU A 39 -6.38 -1.92 -4.28
C LEU A 39 -5.89 -0.70 -5.08
N ASN A 40 -6.64 0.39 -5.10
CA ASN A 40 -6.26 1.65 -5.77
C ASN A 40 -5.26 2.51 -5.01
N THR A 41 -5.07 2.26 -3.71
CA THR A 41 -4.16 3.05 -2.88
C THR A 41 -2.76 2.44 -2.88
N ASP A 42 -2.66 1.13 -3.04
CA ASP A 42 -1.38 0.42 -3.16
C ASP A 42 -0.79 0.57 -4.58
N PRO A 43 0.44 1.13 -4.74
CA PRO A 43 1.01 1.39 -6.05
C PRO A 43 1.18 0.16 -6.95
N ILE A 44 1.56 -0.99 -6.36
CA ILE A 44 1.82 -2.22 -7.11
C ILE A 44 0.50 -2.82 -7.56
N VAL A 45 -0.46 -2.94 -6.64
CA VAL A 45 -1.78 -3.47 -6.96
C VAL A 45 -2.53 -2.59 -7.96
N LYS A 46 -2.39 -1.27 -7.83
CA LYS A 46 -2.97 -0.31 -8.79
C LYS A 46 -2.40 -0.49 -10.18
N ASP A 47 -1.09 -0.67 -10.32
CA ASP A 47 -0.46 -0.92 -11.61
C ASP A 47 -0.93 -2.25 -12.22
N VAL A 48 -1.01 -3.30 -11.40
CA VAL A 48 -1.59 -4.60 -11.81
C VAL A 48 -3.03 -4.44 -12.29
N LEU A 49 -3.89 -3.73 -11.53
CA LEU A 49 -5.26 -3.45 -11.93
C LEU A 49 -5.36 -2.65 -13.23
N GLN A 50 -4.48 -1.65 -13.42
CA GLN A 50 -4.47 -0.84 -14.64
C GLN A 50 -4.00 -1.65 -15.85
N LYS A 51 -3.01 -2.53 -15.68
CA LYS A 51 -2.59 -3.49 -16.72
C LYS A 51 -3.75 -4.39 -17.10
N ILE A 52 -4.45 -4.95 -16.11
CA ILE A 52 -5.66 -5.76 -16.34
C ILE A 52 -6.64 -4.93 -17.18
N PHE A 53 -7.04 -3.72 -16.75
CA PHE A 53 -7.94 -2.82 -17.48
C PHE A 53 -7.51 -2.58 -18.94
N ASN A 54 -6.24 -2.26 -19.17
CA ASN A 54 -5.73 -1.96 -20.50
C ASN A 54 -5.74 -3.20 -21.42
N ASP A 55 -5.50 -4.38 -20.86
CA ASP A 55 -5.59 -5.64 -21.59
C ASP A 55 -7.04 -5.97 -21.93
N THR A 56 -7.99 -5.69 -21.02
CA THR A 56 -9.44 -5.90 -21.29
C THR A 56 -9.92 -5.00 -22.43
N ALA A 57 -9.55 -3.71 -22.40
CA ALA A 57 -10.01 -2.72 -23.37
C ALA A 57 -9.60 -3.06 -24.81
N LYS A 58 -8.50 -3.80 -24.98
CA LYS A 58 -8.01 -4.28 -26.30
C LYS A 58 -8.81 -5.48 -26.83
N ILE A 59 -9.38 -6.30 -25.95
CA ILE A 59 -10.04 -7.56 -26.31
C ILE A 59 -11.53 -7.37 -26.65
N ILE A 60 -12.21 -6.38 -26.04
CA ILE A 60 -13.68 -6.33 -26.03
C ILE A 60 -14.30 -5.74 -27.31
N GLY A 61 -13.58 -4.92 -28.09
CA GLY A 61 -14.17 -4.26 -29.27
C GLY A 61 -15.38 -3.36 -28.95
N GLU A 62 -15.97 -2.71 -29.96
CA GLU A 62 -17.18 -1.88 -29.78
C GLU A 62 -18.40 -2.69 -29.31
N PRO A 63 -19.35 -2.06 -28.60
CA PRO A 63 -20.32 -2.76 -27.76
C PRO A 63 -21.41 -3.50 -28.54
N GLU A 64 -21.56 -4.81 -28.31
CA GLU A 64 -22.81 -5.52 -28.63
C GLU A 64 -23.87 -5.24 -27.56
N GLU A 65 -25.07 -4.83 -27.98
CA GLU A 65 -26.10 -4.28 -27.11
C GLU A 65 -26.80 -5.28 -26.17
N ASN A 66 -26.58 -6.59 -26.28
CA ASN A 66 -27.33 -7.56 -25.46
C ASN A 66 -26.55 -8.85 -25.18
N MET A 67 -25.89 -8.95 -24.04
CA MET A 67 -25.46 -10.24 -23.48
C MET A 67 -26.50 -10.79 -22.49
N ASP A 68 -26.93 -12.01 -22.75
CA ASP A 68 -27.95 -12.78 -22.02
C ASP A 68 -27.45 -13.28 -20.64
N GLU A 69 -28.34 -13.26 -19.65
CA GLU A 69 -28.14 -13.61 -18.24
C GLU A 69 -27.56 -15.02 -18.04
N ASP A 70 -28.02 -15.99 -18.85
CA ASP A 70 -27.60 -17.39 -18.74
C ASP A 70 -26.22 -17.66 -19.33
N LYS A 71 -25.73 -16.77 -20.21
CA LYS A 71 -24.35 -16.85 -20.73
C LYS A 71 -23.36 -16.36 -19.68
N PHE A 72 -23.67 -15.27 -18.97
CA PHE A 72 -22.81 -14.67 -17.94
C PHE A 72 -22.55 -15.61 -16.75
N LEU A 73 -23.54 -16.43 -16.36
CA LEU A 73 -23.43 -17.39 -15.25
C LEU A 73 -22.57 -18.63 -15.56
N LYS A 74 -22.21 -18.86 -16.83
CA LYS A 74 -21.35 -19.97 -17.26
C LYS A 74 -19.92 -19.55 -17.55
N VAL A 75 -19.58 -18.29 -17.31
CA VAL A 75 -18.28 -17.73 -17.69
C VAL A 75 -17.21 -18.07 -16.65
N LYS A 76 -16.21 -18.85 -17.07
CA LYS A 76 -14.93 -18.99 -16.35
C LYS A 76 -14.00 -17.88 -16.83
N GLY A 77 -13.51 -17.03 -15.92
CA GLY A 77 -12.45 -16.04 -16.17
C GLY A 77 -12.80 -14.87 -17.10
N GLU A 78 -13.55 -15.08 -18.19
CA GLU A 78 -13.74 -14.09 -19.27
C GLU A 78 -14.66 -12.91 -18.86
N ALA A 79 -15.41 -13.02 -17.75
CA ALA A 79 -16.28 -11.96 -17.23
C ALA A 79 -15.51 -10.83 -16.51
N LEU A 80 -14.22 -11.03 -16.17
CA LEU A 80 -13.25 -9.98 -15.81
C LEU A 80 -13.29 -8.78 -16.76
N PHE A 81 -13.59 -9.11 -18.01
CA PHE A 81 -13.41 -8.29 -19.17
C PHE A 81 -14.77 -7.81 -19.70
N SER A 82 -15.85 -7.95 -18.93
CA SER A 82 -17.12 -7.34 -19.33
C SER A 82 -17.08 -5.83 -19.10
N ARG A 83 -17.66 -5.06 -20.01
CA ARG A 83 -17.78 -3.60 -19.91
C ARG A 83 -18.53 -3.21 -18.63
N GLU A 84 -19.53 -3.98 -18.25
CA GLU A 84 -20.41 -3.78 -17.10
C GLU A 84 -19.62 -3.82 -15.79
N PHE A 85 -18.64 -4.72 -15.66
CA PHE A 85 -17.76 -4.78 -14.49
C PHE A 85 -16.98 -3.47 -14.30
N TRP A 86 -16.36 -2.98 -15.36
CA TRP A 86 -15.57 -1.74 -15.30
C TRP A 86 -16.43 -0.51 -15.09
N VAL A 87 -17.59 -0.44 -15.72
CA VAL A 87 -18.58 0.63 -15.48
C VAL A 87 -19.04 0.60 -14.02
N TYR A 88 -19.31 -0.57 -13.45
CA TYR A 88 -19.66 -0.70 -12.04
C TYR A 88 -18.53 -0.21 -11.13
N TYR A 89 -17.31 -0.69 -11.38
CA TYR A 89 -16.10 -0.33 -10.63
C TYR A 89 -15.81 1.18 -10.64
N THR A 90 -15.81 1.83 -11.81
CA THR A 90 -15.55 3.27 -11.93
C THR A 90 -16.62 4.12 -11.25
N ASN A 91 -17.84 3.58 -11.07
CA ASN A 91 -18.94 4.28 -10.43
C ASN A 91 -19.07 3.98 -8.93
N LEU A 92 -18.23 3.12 -8.35
CA LEU A 92 -18.30 2.74 -6.93
C LEU A 92 -18.21 3.95 -5.98
N GLU A 93 -17.37 4.93 -6.29
CA GLU A 93 -17.23 6.15 -5.48
C GLU A 93 -18.49 7.02 -5.52
N VAL A 94 -19.09 7.18 -6.71
CA VAL A 94 -20.36 7.90 -6.89
C VAL A 94 -21.48 7.21 -6.11
N ILE A 95 -21.56 5.89 -6.20
CA ILE A 95 -22.56 5.06 -5.50
C ILE A 95 -22.37 5.17 -3.98
N TYR A 96 -21.13 5.06 -3.48
CA TYR A 96 -20.80 5.23 -2.06
C TYR A 96 -21.17 6.62 -1.55
N GLY A 97 -20.91 7.67 -2.33
CA GLY A 97 -21.29 9.04 -2.02
C GLY A 97 -22.80 9.22 -1.86
N LYS A 98 -23.61 8.61 -2.74
CA LYS A 98 -25.08 8.60 -2.64
C LYS A 98 -25.56 7.87 -1.38
N MET A 99 -24.98 6.72 -1.06
CA MET A 99 -25.31 5.97 0.16
C MET A 99 -25.03 6.77 1.44
N LYS A 100 -23.90 7.48 1.50
CA LYS A 100 -23.54 8.32 2.64
C LYS A 100 -24.52 9.49 2.83
N LYS A 101 -25.05 10.05 1.73
CA LYS A 101 -26.10 11.08 1.79
C LYS A 101 -27.40 10.51 2.34
N LEU A 102 -27.85 9.35 1.84
CA LEU A 102 -29.05 8.67 2.32
C LEU A 102 -28.97 8.31 3.82
N GLN A 103 -27.80 7.87 4.31
CA GLN A 103 -27.56 7.60 5.72
C GLN A 103 -27.67 8.86 6.61
N LYS A 104 -27.29 10.03 6.08
CA LYS A 104 -27.32 11.31 6.81
C LYS A 104 -28.67 12.02 6.76
N CYS A 105 -29.46 11.80 5.72
CA CYS A 105 -30.70 12.54 5.47
C CYS A 105 -31.97 11.91 6.07
N ASN A 106 -31.88 10.86 6.91
CA ASN A 106 -33.04 10.15 7.45
C ASN A 106 -34.11 9.86 6.38
N LEU A 107 -33.74 9.11 5.33
CA LEU A 107 -34.62 8.42 4.36
C LEU A 107 -35.99 9.08 4.06
N THR A 108 -36.00 10.38 3.76
CA THR A 108 -37.24 11.12 3.44
C THR A 108 -37.53 11.16 1.94
N ASP A 109 -36.53 10.93 1.09
CA ASP A 109 -36.70 10.86 -0.37
C ASP A 109 -36.83 9.41 -0.85
N LYS A 110 -38.08 8.95 -0.98
CA LYS A 110 -38.41 7.62 -1.51
C LYS A 110 -37.91 7.39 -2.94
N THR A 111 -37.76 8.46 -3.72
CA THR A 111 -37.35 8.37 -5.13
C THR A 111 -35.87 8.05 -5.25
N GLU A 112 -35.01 8.71 -4.47
CA GLU A 112 -33.58 8.40 -4.42
C GLU A 112 -33.34 6.99 -3.89
N LEU A 113 -34.08 6.57 -2.86
CA LEU A 113 -33.98 5.21 -2.32
C LEU A 113 -34.39 4.15 -3.36
N GLU A 114 -35.47 4.38 -4.10
CA GLU A 114 -35.90 3.48 -5.18
C GLU A 114 -34.90 3.45 -6.34
N GLN A 115 -34.34 4.57 -6.75
CA GLN A 115 -33.34 4.61 -7.82
C GLN A 115 -32.06 3.88 -7.41
N LEU A 116 -31.61 4.09 -6.17
CA LEU A 116 -30.47 3.39 -5.61
C LEU A 116 -30.78 1.89 -5.52
N SER A 117 -31.95 1.52 -4.98
CA SER A 117 -32.40 0.13 -4.91
C SER A 117 -32.53 -0.51 -6.29
N LYS A 118 -32.92 0.23 -7.34
CA LYS A 118 -33.00 -0.26 -8.74
C LYS A 118 -31.64 -0.53 -9.37
N LEU A 119 -30.63 0.30 -9.09
CA LEU A 119 -29.24 0.01 -9.48
C LEU A 119 -28.76 -1.31 -8.86
N PHE A 120 -29.30 -1.64 -7.68
CA PHE A 120 -28.94 -2.81 -6.89
C PHE A 120 -29.92 -3.99 -6.97
N SER A 121 -31.10 -3.84 -7.55
CA SER A 121 -32.10 -4.90 -7.71
C SER A 121 -32.05 -5.53 -9.09
N LYS A 122 -31.12 -5.10 -9.95
CA LYS A 122 -30.77 -5.85 -11.15
C LYS A 122 -30.32 -7.27 -10.73
N PRO A 123 -30.74 -8.33 -11.43
CA PRO A 123 -30.53 -9.74 -11.04
C PRO A 123 -29.08 -10.10 -10.69
N TYR A 124 -28.13 -9.32 -11.22
CA TYR A 124 -26.71 -9.57 -11.18
C TYR A 124 -25.98 -8.91 -10.00
N SER A 125 -26.57 -7.96 -9.27
CA SER A 125 -25.85 -7.15 -8.26
C SER A 125 -25.21 -7.98 -7.14
N LYS A 126 -25.92 -8.99 -6.63
CA LYS A 126 -25.41 -9.88 -5.57
C LYS A 126 -24.25 -10.75 -6.08
N LYS A 127 -24.41 -11.34 -7.27
CA LYS A 127 -23.37 -12.15 -7.91
C LYS A 127 -22.18 -11.29 -8.34
N MET A 128 -22.40 -10.04 -8.73
CA MET A 128 -21.36 -9.10 -9.14
C MET A 128 -20.47 -8.65 -7.97
N LEU A 129 -21.04 -8.51 -6.77
CA LEU A 129 -20.29 -8.28 -5.54
C LEU A 129 -19.42 -9.49 -5.17
N GLU A 130 -19.96 -10.71 -5.32
CA GLU A 130 -19.23 -11.97 -5.08
C GLU A 130 -18.12 -12.19 -6.12
N LEU A 131 -18.43 -12.00 -7.39
CA LEU A 131 -17.48 -12.03 -8.51
C LEU A 131 -16.36 -11.02 -8.29
N SER A 132 -16.64 -9.82 -7.76
CA SER A 132 -15.61 -8.81 -7.51
C SER A 132 -14.45 -9.33 -6.65
N PHE A 133 -14.69 -10.26 -5.72
CA PHE A 133 -13.63 -10.86 -4.91
C PHE A 133 -12.99 -12.06 -5.60
N GLU A 134 -13.79 -13.02 -6.08
CA GLU A 134 -13.28 -14.25 -6.71
C GLU A 134 -12.38 -13.95 -7.91
N VAL A 135 -12.82 -13.01 -8.72
CA VAL A 135 -12.24 -12.68 -10.00
C VAL A 135 -11.03 -11.76 -9.84
N VAL A 136 -11.13 -10.71 -9.02
CA VAL A 136 -10.00 -9.81 -8.79
C VAL A 136 -8.91 -10.52 -7.99
N ASN A 137 -9.26 -11.32 -6.97
CA ASN A 137 -8.25 -12.07 -6.22
C ASN A 137 -7.51 -13.07 -7.11
N SER A 138 -8.19 -13.83 -7.98
CA SER A 138 -7.51 -14.83 -8.82
C SER A 138 -6.52 -14.23 -9.82
N GLU A 139 -6.90 -13.17 -10.53
CA GLU A 139 -6.02 -12.52 -11.52
C GLU A 139 -4.92 -11.68 -10.86
N VAL A 140 -5.27 -10.89 -9.84
CA VAL A 140 -4.28 -10.09 -9.10
C VAL A 140 -3.30 -11.00 -8.37
N PHE A 141 -3.74 -12.12 -7.77
CA PHE A 141 -2.81 -13.03 -7.11
C PHE A 141 -1.85 -13.66 -8.11
N THR A 142 -2.35 -14.07 -9.29
CA THR A 142 -1.52 -14.66 -10.35
C THR A 142 -0.48 -13.65 -10.85
N ARG A 143 -0.88 -12.40 -11.13
CA ARG A 143 0.06 -11.37 -11.59
C ARG A 143 1.03 -10.93 -10.50
N LEU A 144 0.58 -10.85 -9.24
CA LEU A 144 1.47 -10.59 -8.10
C LEU A 144 2.48 -11.74 -7.89
N ASP A 145 2.04 -13.00 -8.06
CA ASP A 145 2.94 -14.15 -8.00
C ASP A 145 3.95 -14.12 -9.12
N GLN A 146 3.53 -13.81 -10.35
CA GLN A 146 4.42 -13.64 -11.51
C GLN A 146 5.42 -12.52 -11.30
N GLU A 147 4.99 -11.34 -10.84
CA GLU A 147 5.89 -10.24 -10.52
C GLU A 147 6.88 -10.65 -9.43
N SER A 148 6.42 -11.34 -8.37
CA SER A 148 7.28 -11.83 -7.28
C SER A 148 8.22 -12.99 -7.66
N PHE A 149 7.87 -13.76 -8.69
CA PHE A 149 8.66 -14.89 -9.20
C PHE A 149 9.75 -14.40 -10.16
N CYS A 150 9.43 -13.40 -10.99
CA CYS A 150 10.36 -12.81 -11.96
C CYS A 150 11.34 -11.82 -11.32
N THR A 151 11.05 -11.27 -10.13
CA THR A 151 12.05 -10.58 -9.31
C THR A 151 12.88 -11.60 -8.53
N GLU A 152 14.11 -11.85 -8.98
CA GLU A 152 15.15 -12.43 -8.12
C GLU A 152 15.47 -11.44 -7.01
N ASP A 153 14.77 -11.54 -5.89
CA ASP A 153 15.14 -10.78 -4.71
C ASP A 153 16.36 -11.45 -4.04
N GLU A 154 17.56 -11.05 -4.43
CA GLU A 154 18.76 -11.25 -3.60
C GLU A 154 18.62 -10.57 -2.22
N LYS A 155 17.60 -9.72 -2.02
CA LYS A 155 17.41 -8.87 -0.83
C LYS A 155 16.08 -9.06 -0.09
N ASP A 156 15.31 -10.12 -0.37
CA ASP A 156 14.03 -10.31 0.34
C ASP A 156 14.29 -10.67 1.80
N GLY A 157 13.78 -9.86 2.72
CA GLY A 157 14.05 -10.00 4.15
C GLY A 157 15.30 -9.28 4.64
N GLU A 158 16.07 -8.63 3.76
CA GLU A 158 17.17 -7.76 4.16
C GLU A 158 16.67 -6.37 4.55
N THR A 159 17.43 -5.71 5.42
CA THR A 159 17.24 -4.31 5.77
C THR A 159 18.26 -3.47 5.03
N TYR A 160 17.79 -2.60 4.14
CA TYR A 160 18.64 -1.75 3.32
C TYR A 160 17.96 -0.43 2.97
N PHE A 161 18.76 0.56 2.59
CA PHE A 161 18.27 1.86 2.15
C PHE A 161 18.47 2.04 0.65
N ASP A 162 17.38 2.25 -0.08
CA ASP A 162 17.39 2.70 -1.46
C ASP A 162 17.55 4.23 -1.48
N GLU A 163 18.81 4.67 -1.62
CA GLU A 163 19.18 6.08 -1.63
C GLU A 163 18.50 6.84 -2.77
N GLN A 164 18.43 6.26 -3.98
CA GLN A 164 17.91 6.96 -5.15
C GLN A 164 16.43 7.29 -5.00
N ASN A 165 15.66 6.35 -4.46
CA ASN A 165 14.22 6.52 -4.29
C ASN A 165 13.83 7.08 -2.92
N GLY A 166 14.77 7.19 -1.97
CA GLY A 166 14.48 7.66 -0.61
C GLY A 166 13.62 6.68 0.19
N VAL A 167 13.80 5.38 -0.06
CA VAL A 167 12.98 4.30 0.52
C VAL A 167 13.84 3.42 1.42
N LEU A 168 13.40 3.22 2.65
CA LEU A 168 13.99 2.28 3.59
C LEU A 168 13.20 0.97 3.55
N PHE A 169 13.90 -0.14 3.36
CA PHE A 169 13.35 -1.48 3.47
C PHE A 169 13.84 -2.10 4.78
N ILE A 170 12.92 -2.58 5.61
CA ILE A 170 13.23 -3.24 6.88
C ILE A 170 12.63 -4.64 6.84
N LYS A 171 13.43 -5.68 6.58
CA LYS A 171 12.96 -7.07 6.47
C LYS A 171 11.75 -7.25 5.53
N GLY A 172 11.80 -6.59 4.37
CA GLY A 172 10.71 -6.57 3.38
C GLY A 172 9.61 -5.53 3.64
N GLU A 173 9.70 -4.76 4.72
CA GLU A 173 8.78 -3.70 5.08
C GLU A 173 9.20 -2.37 4.45
N ARG A 174 8.36 -1.78 3.59
CA ARG A 174 8.69 -0.57 2.83
C ARG A 174 8.30 0.70 3.60
N VAL A 175 9.26 1.60 3.82
CA VAL A 175 9.06 2.89 4.49
C VAL A 175 9.59 4.03 3.62
N GLU A 176 8.73 4.98 3.26
CA GLU A 176 9.11 6.16 2.50
C GLU A 176 9.72 7.25 3.41
N ILE A 177 11.02 7.50 3.26
CA ILE A 177 11.78 8.44 4.08
C ILE A 177 11.73 9.85 3.50
N ASN A 178 11.78 9.99 2.19
CA ASN A 178 11.66 11.27 1.52
C ASN A 178 11.04 11.09 0.14
N LYS A 179 10.43 12.15 -0.37
CA LYS A 179 10.07 12.22 -1.79
C LYS A 179 11.34 12.15 -2.62
N GLN A 180 11.25 11.54 -3.80
CA GLN A 180 12.30 11.53 -4.82
C GLN A 180 12.89 12.95 -4.97
N ASP A 181 14.22 13.03 -5.11
CA ASP A 181 15.01 14.26 -5.31
C ASP A 181 15.20 15.21 -4.12
N LYS A 182 14.69 14.90 -2.91
CA LYS A 182 14.91 15.74 -1.72
C LYS A 182 15.81 15.08 -0.67
N ILE A 183 17.09 15.48 -0.64
CA ILE A 183 18.04 15.05 0.39
C ILE A 183 17.71 15.72 1.74
N THR A 184 17.16 14.96 2.68
CA THR A 184 16.84 15.42 4.04
C THR A 184 17.90 14.97 5.06
N ASN A 185 17.84 15.48 6.30
CA ASN A 185 18.73 15.00 7.37
C ASN A 185 18.52 13.49 7.64
N ALA A 186 17.28 13.01 7.59
CA ALA A 186 16.96 11.60 7.74
C ALA A 186 17.62 10.75 6.63
N HIS A 187 17.55 11.23 5.40
CA HIS A 187 18.22 10.60 4.26
C HIS A 187 19.73 10.50 4.46
N LYS A 188 20.38 11.58 4.92
CA LYS A 188 21.82 11.60 5.21
C LYS A 188 22.23 10.60 6.28
N ILE A 189 21.44 10.48 7.37
CA ILE A 189 21.71 9.48 8.41
C ILE A 189 21.64 8.06 7.84
N LEU A 190 20.58 7.74 7.08
CA LEU A 190 20.43 6.40 6.50
C LEU A 190 21.49 6.11 5.44
N ARG A 191 21.89 7.11 4.66
CA ARG A 191 23.01 7.01 3.72
C ARG A 191 24.31 6.66 4.45
N HIS A 192 24.63 7.34 5.56
CA HIS A 192 25.82 7.01 6.34
C HIS A 192 25.82 5.55 6.80
N ILE A 193 24.69 5.07 7.31
CA ILE A 193 24.55 3.74 7.89
C ILE A 193 24.61 2.65 6.81
N PHE A 194 23.83 2.78 5.73
CA PHE A 194 23.62 1.71 4.75
C PHE A 194 24.47 1.82 3.48
N VAL A 195 25.01 2.99 3.17
CA VAL A 195 25.78 3.24 1.95
C VAL A 195 27.25 3.47 2.29
N THR A 196 27.54 4.47 3.14
CA THR A 196 28.91 4.84 3.51
C THR A 196 29.57 3.75 4.37
N ASN A 197 28.82 3.11 5.26
CA ASN A 197 29.29 2.04 6.15
C ASN A 197 28.60 0.69 5.90
N LYS A 198 28.33 0.37 4.63
CA LYS A 198 27.55 -0.81 4.22
C LYS A 198 28.02 -2.14 4.85
N ASP A 199 29.31 -2.31 5.09
CA ASP A 199 29.88 -3.54 5.65
C ASP A 199 29.77 -3.63 7.18
N ASN A 200 29.40 -2.54 7.85
CA ASN A 200 29.40 -2.38 9.31
C ASN A 200 28.03 -1.90 9.85
N THR A 201 26.91 -2.27 9.21
CA THR A 201 25.56 -1.81 9.60
C THR A 201 25.14 -2.18 11.03
N ALA A 202 25.84 -3.13 11.67
CA ALA A 202 25.63 -3.56 13.05
C ALA A 202 26.35 -2.69 14.10
N ASP A 203 27.24 -1.80 13.67
CA ASP A 203 28.08 -0.99 14.56
C ASP A 203 27.35 0.23 15.11
N ASP A 204 27.99 0.85 16.08
CA ASP A 204 27.61 2.14 16.62
C ASP A 204 28.18 3.27 15.74
N PHE A 205 27.33 4.17 15.25
CA PHE A 205 27.73 5.32 14.45
C PHE A 205 27.72 6.59 15.29
N PHE A 206 28.87 7.25 15.45
CA PHE A 206 28.93 8.48 16.23
C PHE A 206 28.35 9.66 15.42
N PHE A 207 27.59 10.53 16.08
CA PHE A 207 27.05 11.71 15.40
C PHE A 207 28.14 12.66 14.90
N SER A 208 29.33 12.65 15.51
CA SER A 208 30.47 13.40 14.98
C SER A 208 30.96 12.86 13.64
N GLU A 209 30.96 11.54 13.45
CA GLU A 209 31.38 10.92 12.18
C GLU A 209 30.35 11.22 11.09
N ILE A 210 29.06 11.03 11.40
CA ILE A 210 27.97 11.39 10.50
C ILE A 210 28.04 12.88 10.11
N ALA A 211 28.34 13.76 11.08
CA ALA A 211 28.45 15.20 10.85
C ALA A 211 29.56 15.55 9.86
N GLU A 212 30.72 14.92 10.01
CA GLU A 212 31.87 15.12 9.13
C GLU A 212 31.60 14.53 7.73
N ASP A 213 31.13 13.29 7.67
CA ASP A 213 31.04 12.52 6.41
C ASP A 213 29.85 12.94 5.52
N GLU A 214 28.68 13.19 6.11
CA GLU A 214 27.45 13.46 5.34
C GLU A 214 26.98 14.91 5.40
N PHE A 215 27.38 15.65 6.44
CA PHE A 215 26.96 17.03 6.65
C PHE A 215 28.07 18.06 6.44
N GLN A 216 29.34 17.62 6.28
CA GLN A 216 30.51 18.48 6.11
C GLN A 216 30.69 19.48 7.28
N GLU A 217 30.27 19.08 8.49
CA GLU A 217 30.31 19.88 9.70
C GLU A 217 31.58 19.59 10.53
N LEU A 218 32.71 20.16 10.11
CA LEU A 218 34.02 19.92 10.74
C LEU A 218 34.18 20.49 12.16
N ASP A 219 33.28 21.38 12.60
CA ASP A 219 33.30 22.00 13.92
C ASP A 219 32.29 21.39 14.91
N TYR A 220 31.77 20.19 14.60
CA TYR A 220 30.78 19.49 15.41
C TYR A 220 31.19 19.36 16.90
N LYS A 221 32.45 19.07 17.19
CA LYS A 221 32.95 18.88 18.57
C LYS A 221 33.06 20.19 19.37
N ASN A 222 33.04 21.35 18.70
CA ASN A 222 33.31 22.65 19.31
C ASN A 222 32.04 23.44 19.70
N ARG A 223 30.83 22.95 19.37
CA ARG A 223 29.58 23.63 19.77
C ARG A 223 28.71 22.75 20.67
N ALA A 224 28.22 23.35 21.74
CA ALA A 224 27.29 22.72 22.65
C ALA A 224 25.96 22.36 21.94
N ASN A 225 25.41 21.19 22.25
CA ASN A 225 24.12 20.70 21.74
C ASN A 225 24.07 20.37 20.22
N ASN A 226 25.21 20.21 19.54
CA ASN A 226 25.22 19.86 18.11
C ASN A 226 24.53 18.53 17.79
N TRP A 227 24.50 17.59 18.74
CA TRP A 227 23.81 16.31 18.65
C TRP A 227 22.30 16.44 18.37
N ARG A 228 21.67 17.57 18.72
CA ARG A 228 20.20 17.75 18.62
C ARG A 228 19.68 17.59 17.20
N LYS A 229 20.44 18.05 16.21
CA LYS A 229 20.05 17.95 14.78
C LYS A 229 19.95 16.48 14.34
N TYR A 230 20.92 15.68 14.75
CA TYR A 230 21.06 14.28 14.41
C TYR A 230 20.05 13.43 15.18
N ALA A 231 19.92 13.66 16.49
CA ALA A 231 18.90 13.01 17.32
C ALA A 231 17.48 13.24 16.79
N ARG A 232 17.12 14.49 16.42
CA ARG A 232 15.82 14.79 15.81
C ARG A 232 15.59 14.08 14.48
N ALA A 233 16.65 13.90 13.68
CA ALA A 233 16.54 13.15 12.44
C ALA A 233 16.33 11.65 12.71
N CYS A 234 16.98 11.09 13.73
CA CYS A 234 16.72 9.71 14.18
C CYS A 234 15.28 9.55 14.72
N GLU A 235 14.79 10.50 15.53
CA GLU A 235 13.40 10.54 16.00
C GLU A 235 12.44 10.53 14.82
N HIS A 236 12.68 11.40 13.83
CA HIS A 236 11.85 11.48 12.63
C HIS A 236 11.84 10.18 11.81
N ILE A 237 12.98 9.48 11.70
CA ILE A 237 13.05 8.16 11.06
C ILE A 237 12.18 7.16 11.83
N ASN A 238 12.35 7.08 13.16
CA ASN A 238 11.58 6.15 13.99
C ASN A 238 10.07 6.44 13.93
N GLU A 239 9.66 7.72 13.94
CA GLU A 239 8.26 8.11 13.76
C GLU A 239 7.71 7.63 12.41
N LYS A 240 8.44 7.88 11.31
CA LYS A 240 8.02 7.42 9.99
C LYS A 240 7.91 5.91 9.88
N VAL A 241 8.89 5.19 10.43
CA VAL A 241 8.87 3.73 10.47
C VAL A 241 7.67 3.27 11.28
N LYS A 242 7.45 3.83 12.47
CA LYS A 242 6.32 3.49 13.33
C LYS A 242 4.98 3.70 12.63
N GLU A 243 4.78 4.87 12.02
CA GLU A 243 3.52 5.22 11.33
C GLU A 243 3.25 4.32 10.14
N GLN A 244 4.24 4.12 9.26
CA GLN A 244 4.07 3.37 8.01
C GLN A 244 4.02 1.85 8.22
N THR A 245 4.53 1.35 9.34
CA THR A 245 4.48 -0.08 9.71
C THR A 245 3.29 -0.42 10.62
N GLY A 246 2.39 0.54 10.89
CA GLY A 246 1.23 0.31 11.75
C GLY A 246 1.61 -0.02 13.20
N GLU A 247 2.65 0.64 13.71
CA GLU A 247 3.24 0.43 15.04
C GLU A 247 3.93 -0.94 15.26
N ALA A 248 4.15 -1.74 14.21
CA ALA A 248 4.87 -3.01 14.33
C ALA A 248 6.38 -2.82 14.64
N ILE A 249 6.96 -1.69 14.18
CA ILE A 249 8.36 -1.34 14.41
C ILE A 249 8.40 0.01 15.14
N THR A 250 8.83 0.01 16.41
CA THR A 250 8.79 1.20 17.28
C THR A 250 10.17 1.71 17.69
N ASP A 251 11.19 0.88 17.54
CA ASP A 251 12.55 1.08 18.06
C ASP A 251 13.60 0.69 17.02
N PHE A 252 13.40 1.11 15.77
CA PHE A 252 14.30 0.80 14.66
C PHE A 252 15.72 1.34 14.88
N LEU A 253 15.85 2.64 15.13
CA LEU A 253 17.10 3.28 15.55
C LEU A 253 17.13 3.46 17.06
N ILE A 254 18.25 3.06 17.67
CA ILE A 254 18.57 3.32 19.07
C ILE A 254 19.67 4.37 19.12
N PHE A 255 19.44 5.48 19.81
CA PHE A 255 20.42 6.58 19.90
C PHE A 255 20.45 7.20 21.29
N ASN A 256 21.57 7.84 21.63
CA ASN A 256 21.73 8.60 22.87
C ASN A 256 22.12 10.07 22.56
N THR A 257 22.16 10.90 23.59
CA THR A 257 22.44 12.34 23.49
C THR A 257 23.67 12.72 24.32
N GLY A 258 24.23 13.91 24.10
CA GLY A 258 25.42 14.39 24.80
C GLY A 258 26.72 14.24 23.99
N ASP A 259 27.85 14.27 24.69
CA ASP A 259 29.19 14.36 24.09
C ASP A 259 29.63 13.06 23.39
N THR A 260 29.10 11.91 23.81
CA THR A 260 29.30 10.59 23.19
C THR A 260 28.07 10.11 22.43
N SER A 261 27.37 11.07 21.81
CA SER A 261 26.13 10.81 21.08
C SER A 261 26.37 9.95 19.83
N LYS A 262 25.60 8.88 19.72
CA LYS A 262 25.69 7.86 18.70
C LYS A 262 24.32 7.28 18.37
N VAL A 263 24.22 6.64 17.21
CA VAL A 263 23.05 5.92 16.74
C VAL A 263 23.46 4.54 16.25
N LYS A 264 22.58 3.55 16.42
CA LYS A 264 22.73 2.21 15.86
C LYS A 264 21.38 1.66 15.42
N ILE A 265 21.41 0.68 14.53
CA ILE A 265 20.21 -0.11 14.20
C ILE A 265 19.98 -1.12 15.33
N ASN A 266 18.72 -1.32 15.69
CA ASN A 266 18.34 -2.38 16.60
C ASN A 266 18.51 -3.75 15.93
N GLN A 267 19.35 -4.61 16.52
CA GLN A 267 19.79 -5.88 15.92
C GLN A 267 18.65 -6.81 15.46
N LYS A 268 17.46 -6.75 16.08
CA LYS A 268 16.31 -7.55 15.63
C LYS A 268 15.83 -7.21 14.22
N TYR A 269 16.21 -6.04 13.70
CA TYR A 269 15.84 -5.56 12.37
C TYR A 269 16.97 -5.64 11.35
N LEU A 270 18.18 -6.04 11.76
CA LEU A 270 19.19 -6.56 10.83
C LEU A 270 18.87 -8.02 10.52
#